data_AF-A0A0S2ZKX1-F1
#
_entry.id   AF-A0A0S2ZKX1-F1
#
_cell.length_a   1.000
_cell.length_b   1.000
_cell.length_c   1.000
_cell.angle_alpha   90.00
_cell.angle_beta   90.00
_cell.angle_gamma   90.00
#
_symmetry.space_group_name_H-M   'P 1'
#
loop_
_entity.id
_entity.type
_entity.pdbx_description
1 polymer ?
#
loop_
_entity_poly.entity_id
_entity_poly.type
_entity_poly.pdbx_seq_one_letter_code
_entity_poly.pdbx_strand_id
1 'polypeptide(L)'
;MKKIILGLLLVLGTVSFAVPKYLNTAKLQNAGYEITTDDEDIFSYGKATKEAGISIALYPVTDTDSKAISDAVKTSAPDEVKFISSLENKRAYVNKFKDGEVYTYNFVPKKQKVKSCHISVLYMTDKDLSGANLDKAVNSVLNEAESFFK
;
A
#
# COMPACT_ATOMS: atom_id res chain seq x y z
N MET A 1 -4.00 13.68 22.62
CA MET A 1 -4.02 12.22 22.86
C MET A 1 -5.38 11.67 22.52
N LYS A 2 -5.52 11.02 21.36
CA LYS A 2 -6.60 10.07 21.07
C LYS A 2 -5.99 8.98 20.20
N LYS A 3 -5.90 7.78 20.74
CA LYS A 3 -5.52 6.55 20.03
C LYS A 3 -6.78 6.10 19.30
N ILE A 4 -6.84 6.27 17.99
CA ILE A 4 -7.98 5.78 17.20
C ILE A 4 -7.45 4.86 16.11
N ILE A 5 -7.41 3.58 16.50
CA ILE A 5 -7.79 2.41 15.71
C ILE A 5 -6.98 2.21 14.40
N LEU A 6 -5.77 1.67 14.56
CA LEU A 6 -5.09 0.81 13.58
C LEU A 6 -5.86 -0.53 13.41
N GLY A 7 -7.18 -0.45 13.21
CA GLY A 7 -8.09 -1.60 13.15
C GLY A 7 -8.05 -2.37 11.83
N LEU A 8 -7.26 -1.92 10.85
CA LEU A 8 -6.96 -2.68 9.63
C LEU A 8 -5.58 -3.35 9.70
N LEU A 9 -5.16 -3.70 10.91
CA LEU A 9 -4.02 -4.56 11.22
C LEU A 9 -4.47 -5.67 12.18
N LEU A 10 -5.68 -6.23 11.98
CA LEU A 10 -6.20 -7.32 12.79
C LEU A 10 -5.51 -8.64 12.39
N VAL A 11 -4.53 -8.96 13.24
CA VAL A 11 -3.67 -10.14 13.42
C VAL A 11 -4.39 -11.50 13.27
N LEU A 12 -3.72 -12.53 12.73
CA LEU A 12 -3.40 -13.83 13.41
C LEU A 12 -3.14 -15.01 12.44
N GLY A 13 -1.92 -15.54 12.50
CA GLY A 13 -1.56 -16.89 12.05
C GLY A 13 -0.19 -16.96 11.37
N THR A 14 0.79 -17.62 11.99
CA THR A 14 2.01 -18.08 11.30
C THR A 14 1.64 -19.27 10.40
N VAL A 15 0.80 -19.03 9.40
CA VAL A 15 0.76 -19.89 8.23
C VAL A 15 1.70 -19.22 7.25
N SER A 16 2.96 -19.67 7.23
CA SER A 16 3.89 -19.20 6.21
C SER A 16 3.45 -19.82 4.90
N PHE A 17 2.65 -19.06 4.15
CA PHE A 17 2.61 -19.26 2.71
C PHE A 17 3.98 -18.82 2.17
N ALA A 18 4.38 -19.36 1.02
CA ALA A 18 5.76 -19.21 0.56
C ALA A 18 6.05 -17.73 0.24
N VAL A 19 6.81 -17.05 1.12
CA VAL A 19 7.33 -15.68 0.90
C VAL A 19 7.68 -15.48 -0.57
N PRO A 20 7.20 -14.40 -1.21
CA PRO A 20 7.42 -14.22 -2.64
C PRO A 20 8.90 -14.29 -2.98
N LYS A 21 9.27 -15.17 -3.93
CA LYS A 21 10.68 -15.43 -4.28
C LYS A 21 11.43 -14.17 -4.70
N TYR A 22 10.71 -13.21 -5.29
CA TYR A 22 11.19 -11.91 -5.74
C TYR A 22 11.36 -10.87 -4.62
N LEU A 23 11.04 -11.17 -3.36
CA LEU A 23 11.11 -10.24 -2.23
C LEU A 23 12.25 -10.60 -1.26
N ASN A 24 12.95 -9.58 -0.77
CA ASN A 24 13.97 -9.67 0.28
C ASN A 24 13.36 -9.27 1.64
N THR A 25 12.87 -10.26 2.39
CA THR A 25 12.23 -10.07 3.69
C THR A 25 13.19 -9.58 4.78
N ALA A 26 14.45 -10.01 4.75
CA ALA A 26 15.45 -9.49 5.67
C ALA A 26 15.65 -7.97 5.48
N LYS A 27 15.66 -7.50 4.23
CA LYS A 27 15.80 -6.07 3.92
C LYS A 27 14.59 -5.25 4.37
N LEU A 28 13.36 -5.72 4.15
CA LEU A 28 12.17 -4.99 4.59
C LEU A 28 12.06 -4.95 6.13
N GLN A 29 12.38 -6.05 6.82
CA GLN A 29 12.36 -6.11 8.28
C GLN A 29 13.41 -5.17 8.89
N ASN A 30 14.63 -5.16 8.32
CA ASN A 30 15.67 -4.21 8.73
C ASN A 30 15.28 -2.74 8.48
N ALA A 31 14.37 -2.48 7.53
CA ALA A 31 13.79 -1.16 7.28
C ALA A 31 12.58 -0.83 8.18
N GLY A 32 12.27 -1.70 9.16
CA GLY A 32 11.22 -1.50 10.15
C GLY A 32 9.82 -1.90 9.68
N TYR A 33 9.70 -2.70 8.62
CA TYR A 33 8.41 -3.26 8.19
C TYR A 33 8.11 -4.59 8.88
N GLU A 34 6.85 -4.78 9.23
CA GLU A 34 6.31 -6.02 9.75
C GLU A 34 5.40 -6.68 8.69
N ILE A 35 5.45 -8.00 8.58
CA ILE A 35 4.56 -8.75 7.69
C ILE A 35 3.17 -8.75 8.33
N THR A 36 2.17 -8.36 7.54
CA THR A 36 0.78 -8.20 7.99
C THR A 36 -0.16 -9.22 7.35
N THR A 37 0.19 -9.75 6.18
CA THR A 37 -0.53 -10.84 5.51
C THR A 37 0.46 -11.68 4.72
N ASP A 38 0.32 -12.99 4.83
CA ASP A 38 1.03 -13.98 4.04
C ASP A 38 -0.03 -15.00 3.60
N ASP A 39 -0.55 -14.84 2.39
CA ASP A 39 -1.59 -15.65 1.78
C ASP A 39 -1.22 -15.93 0.30
N GLU A 40 -1.82 -16.94 -0.31
CA GLU A 40 -1.62 -17.30 -1.71
C GLU A 40 -1.96 -16.15 -2.66
N ASP A 41 -3.02 -15.40 -2.36
CA ASP A 41 -3.52 -14.30 -3.20
C ASP A 41 -2.94 -12.92 -2.84
N ILE A 42 -2.29 -12.79 -1.68
CA ILE A 42 -1.76 -11.50 -1.21
C ILE A 42 -0.62 -11.68 -0.20
N PHE A 43 0.48 -10.98 -0.45
CA PHE A 43 1.52 -10.76 0.54
C PHE A 43 1.55 -9.29 0.93
N SER A 44 1.39 -8.95 2.21
CA SER A 44 1.37 -7.57 2.68
C SER A 44 2.27 -7.32 3.87
N TYR A 45 2.80 -6.11 3.96
CA TYR A 45 3.65 -5.66 5.05
C TYR A 45 3.48 -4.17 5.29
N GLY A 46 3.64 -3.73 6.52
CA GLY A 46 3.39 -2.36 6.92
C GLY A 46 4.36 -1.83 7.96
N LYS A 47 4.40 -0.50 8.08
CA LYS A 47 5.10 0.20 9.14
C LYS A 47 4.38 1.50 9.50
N ALA A 48 4.62 1.98 10.71
CA ALA A 48 4.23 3.31 11.14
C ALA A 48 5.47 4.21 11.27
N THR A 49 5.35 5.45 10.81
CA THR A 49 6.33 6.52 11.03
C THR A 49 5.69 7.61 11.90
N LYS A 50 6.46 8.66 12.21
CA LYS A 50 5.89 9.85 12.88
C LYS A 50 4.89 10.61 12.02
N GLU A 51 4.94 10.43 10.70
CA GLU A 51 4.17 11.25 9.73
C GLU A 51 3.05 10.48 9.04
N ALA A 52 3.20 9.16 8.91
CA ALA A 52 2.27 8.32 8.17
C ALA A 52 2.32 6.85 8.61
N GLY A 53 1.19 6.17 8.45
CA GLY A 53 1.10 4.73 8.34
C GLY A 53 1.27 4.31 6.87
N ILE A 54 2.03 3.25 6.64
CA ILE A 54 2.28 2.70 5.29
C ILE A 54 1.96 1.22 5.33
N SER A 55 1.10 0.77 4.43
CA SER A 55 0.88 -0.65 4.13
C SER A 55 1.13 -0.90 2.64
N ILE A 56 1.86 -1.96 2.33
CA ILE A 56 2.20 -2.37 0.97
C ILE A 56 1.65 -3.79 0.77
N ALA A 57 0.78 -3.94 -0.21
CA ALA A 57 0.26 -5.22 -0.68
C ALA A 57 0.90 -5.59 -2.02
N LEU A 58 1.25 -6.86 -2.16
CA LEU A 58 1.75 -7.49 -3.38
C LEU A 58 0.74 -8.54 -3.81
N TYR A 59 0.07 -8.29 -4.94
CA TYR A 59 -0.88 -9.23 -5.54
C TYR A 59 -0.15 -10.05 -6.62
N PRO A 60 -0.02 -11.38 -6.50
CA PRO A 60 0.69 -12.23 -7.46
C PRO A 60 -0.14 -12.53 -8.73
N VAL A 61 -0.83 -11.51 -9.26
CA VAL A 61 -1.56 -11.55 -10.53
C VAL A 61 -0.71 -10.90 -11.61
N THR A 62 -0.64 -11.49 -12.81
CA THR A 62 0.23 -10.99 -13.91
C THR A 62 -0.53 -10.48 -15.11
N ASP A 63 -1.77 -10.94 -15.31
CA ASP A 63 -2.56 -10.66 -16.51
C ASP A 63 -3.62 -9.58 -16.25
N THR A 64 -3.39 -8.72 -15.26
CA THR A 64 -4.31 -7.65 -14.86
C THR A 64 -3.66 -6.29 -15.10
N ASP A 65 -4.44 -5.32 -15.59
CA ASP A 65 -3.94 -3.97 -15.75
C ASP A 65 -3.81 -3.25 -14.38
N SER A 66 -2.80 -2.40 -14.24
CA SER A 66 -2.58 -1.67 -12.98
C SER A 66 -3.75 -0.74 -12.64
N LYS A 67 -4.47 -0.22 -13.64
CA LYS A 67 -5.68 0.56 -13.41
C LYS A 67 -6.81 -0.30 -12.86
N ALA A 68 -6.95 -1.54 -13.34
CA ALA A 68 -7.97 -2.46 -12.83
C ALA A 68 -7.73 -2.80 -11.35
N ILE A 69 -6.47 -2.97 -10.92
CA ILE A 69 -6.13 -3.12 -9.48
C ILE A 69 -6.53 -1.86 -8.69
N SER A 70 -6.19 -0.66 -9.19
CA SER A 70 -6.58 0.60 -8.56
C SER A 70 -8.10 0.75 -8.44
N ASP A 71 -8.84 0.41 -9.48
CA ASP A 71 -10.30 0.48 -9.51
C ASP A 71 -10.91 -0.54 -8.53
N ALA A 72 -10.37 -1.76 -8.47
CA ALA A 72 -10.80 -2.80 -7.52
C ALA A 72 -10.61 -2.36 -6.07
N VAL A 73 -9.45 -1.78 -5.72
CA VAL A 73 -9.20 -1.24 -4.37
C VAL A 73 -10.23 -0.17 -4.04
N LYS A 74 -10.49 0.75 -4.98
CA LYS A 74 -11.51 1.80 -4.80
C LYS A 74 -12.90 1.25 -4.55
N THR A 75 -13.32 0.22 -5.29
CA THR A 75 -14.65 -0.37 -5.12
C THR A 75 -14.77 -1.26 -3.89
N SER A 76 -13.65 -1.77 -3.37
CA SER A 76 -13.60 -2.62 -2.17
C SER A 76 -13.44 -1.85 -0.86
N ALA A 77 -13.30 -0.53 -0.91
CA ALA A 77 -13.18 0.29 0.29
C ALA A 77 -14.43 0.12 1.17
N PRO A 78 -14.28 -0.01 2.50
CA PRO A 78 -15.43 -0.08 3.42
C PRO A 78 -16.34 1.14 3.29
N ASP A 79 -17.64 0.98 3.55
CA ASP A 79 -18.65 2.04 3.42
C ASP A 79 -18.34 3.25 4.32
N GLU A 80 -17.67 3.04 5.45
CA GLU A 80 -17.26 4.09 6.38
C GLU A 80 -16.09 4.93 5.84
N VAL A 81 -15.32 4.39 4.89
CA VAL A 81 -14.17 5.06 4.28
C VAL A 81 -14.64 5.88 3.08
N LYS A 82 -14.79 7.19 3.29
CA LYS A 82 -15.33 8.09 2.28
C LYS A 82 -14.35 8.29 1.12
N PHE A 83 -14.70 7.82 -0.07
CA PHE A 83 -14.00 8.18 -1.30
C PHE A 83 -14.11 9.69 -1.59
N ILE A 84 -12.98 10.32 -1.93
CA ILE A 84 -12.90 11.76 -2.27
C ILE A 84 -12.67 11.94 -3.76
N SER A 85 -11.62 11.34 -4.31
CA SER A 85 -11.25 11.53 -5.70
C SER A 85 -10.29 10.45 -6.20
N SER A 86 -10.30 10.25 -7.52
CA SER A 86 -9.24 9.54 -8.22
C SER A 86 -8.36 10.59 -8.91
N LEU A 87 -7.06 10.47 -8.69
CA LEU A 87 -6.01 11.28 -9.25
C LEU A 87 -5.03 10.35 -9.97
N GLU A 88 -4.16 10.92 -10.78
CA GLU A 88 -3.00 10.19 -11.27
C GLU A 88 -1.83 11.13 -11.47
N ASN A 89 -0.63 10.59 -11.30
CA ASN A 89 0.59 11.26 -11.71
C ASN A 89 1.32 10.43 -12.78
N LYS A 90 2.53 10.81 -13.14
CA LYS A 90 3.33 10.08 -14.14
C LYS A 90 3.66 8.65 -13.71
N ARG A 91 3.65 8.35 -12.40
CA ARG A 91 4.10 7.07 -11.83
C ARG A 91 2.96 6.14 -11.43
N ALA A 92 1.86 6.66 -10.91
CA ALA A 92 0.82 5.84 -10.28
C ALA A 92 -0.59 6.38 -10.53
N TYR A 93 -1.56 5.46 -10.49
CA TYR A 93 -2.95 5.77 -10.21
C TYR A 93 -3.10 5.98 -8.70
N VAL A 94 -3.88 6.98 -8.30
CA VAL A 94 -4.03 7.35 -6.88
C VAL A 94 -5.50 7.52 -6.56
N ASN A 95 -6.00 6.83 -5.53
CA ASN A 95 -7.32 7.06 -4.98
C ASN A 95 -7.19 7.70 -3.60
N LYS A 96 -7.87 8.83 -3.42
CA LYS A 96 -7.92 9.55 -2.15
C LYS A 96 -9.21 9.22 -1.43
N PHE A 97 -9.09 8.88 -0.16
CA PHE A 97 -10.18 8.63 0.76
C PHE A 97 -10.01 9.44 2.04
N LYS A 98 -11.05 9.41 2.86
CA LYS A 98 -11.02 9.94 4.23
C LYS A 98 -11.72 8.97 5.16
N ASP A 99 -11.02 8.64 6.25
CA ASP A 99 -11.51 7.82 7.34
C ASP A 99 -11.43 8.66 8.63
N GLY A 100 -12.56 9.18 9.08
CA GLY A 100 -12.61 10.17 10.15
C GLY A 100 -11.77 11.42 9.85
N GLU A 101 -10.73 11.66 10.65
CA GLU A 101 -9.80 12.79 10.50
C GLU A 101 -8.58 12.45 9.62
N VAL A 102 -8.41 11.18 9.23
CA VAL A 102 -7.24 10.69 8.49
C VAL A 102 -7.52 10.68 7.00
N TYR A 103 -6.55 11.14 6.22
CA TYR A 103 -6.52 10.97 4.77
C TYR A 103 -5.79 9.68 4.42
N THR A 104 -6.41 8.90 3.53
CA THR A 104 -5.82 7.67 3.00
C THR A 104 -5.62 7.83 1.50
N TYR A 105 -4.40 7.55 1.05
CA TYR A 105 -4.02 7.54 -0.36
C TYR A 105 -3.68 6.11 -0.74
N ASN A 106 -4.54 5.48 -1.52
CA ASN A 106 -4.16 4.27 -2.23
C ASN A 106 -3.38 4.67 -3.49
N PHE A 107 -2.25 4.04 -3.76
CA PHE A 107 -1.61 4.19 -5.07
C PHE A 107 -1.04 2.90 -5.63
N VAL A 108 -1.27 2.71 -6.93
CA VAL A 108 -0.85 1.56 -7.73
C VAL A 108 0.06 2.07 -8.85
N PRO A 109 1.32 1.62 -8.96
CA PRO A 109 2.21 2.09 -9.99
C PRO A 109 1.72 1.65 -11.36
N LYS A 110 1.79 2.55 -12.35
CA LYS A 110 1.39 2.28 -13.74
C LYS A 110 2.28 1.22 -14.42
N LYS A 111 3.50 1.04 -13.90
CA LYS A 111 4.48 0.05 -14.37
C LYS A 111 5.04 -0.68 -13.17
N GLN A 112 4.93 -2.00 -13.16
CA GLN A 112 5.46 -2.84 -12.09
C GLN A 112 6.96 -3.07 -12.30
N LYS A 113 7.76 -2.96 -11.23
CA LYS A 113 9.20 -3.24 -11.29
C LYS A 113 9.48 -4.72 -11.52
N VAL A 114 8.67 -5.59 -10.91
CA VAL A 114 8.69 -7.05 -11.13
C VAL A 114 7.40 -7.45 -11.82
N LYS A 115 7.49 -8.33 -12.84
CA LYS A 115 6.31 -8.76 -13.61
C LYS A 115 5.43 -9.77 -12.86
N SER A 116 5.93 -10.32 -11.76
CA SER A 116 5.26 -11.38 -11.00
C SER A 116 4.23 -10.87 -9.99
N CYS A 117 4.02 -9.55 -9.86
CA CYS A 117 2.99 -8.99 -8.99
C CYS A 117 2.61 -7.55 -9.34
N HIS A 118 1.46 -7.12 -8.81
CA HIS A 118 1.10 -5.71 -8.67
C HIS A 118 1.34 -5.21 -7.26
N ILE A 119 1.99 -4.04 -7.16
CA ILE A 119 2.11 -3.30 -5.90
C ILE A 119 0.84 -2.46 -5.70
N SER A 120 0.28 -2.49 -4.50
CA SER A 120 -0.72 -1.52 -4.04
C SER A 120 -0.31 -0.99 -2.69
N VAL A 121 -0.24 0.34 -2.57
CA VAL A 121 0.16 1.00 -1.32
C VAL A 121 -1.05 1.67 -0.70
N LEU A 122 -1.20 1.56 0.61
CA LEU A 122 -2.04 2.44 1.43
C LEU A 122 -1.14 3.35 2.26
N TYR A 123 -1.27 4.65 2.04
CA TYR A 123 -0.55 5.69 2.78
C TYR A 123 -1.56 6.51 3.59
N MET A 124 -1.46 6.43 4.91
CA MET A 124 -2.39 7.07 5.85
C MET A 124 -1.70 8.21 6.57
N THR A 125 -2.29 9.40 6.55
CA THR A 125 -1.71 10.60 7.16
C THR A 125 -2.80 11.57 7.62
N ASP A 126 -2.51 12.45 8.57
CA ASP A 126 -3.38 13.56 8.96
C ASP A 126 -3.32 14.74 7.97
N LYS A 127 -2.40 14.71 7.00
CA LYS A 127 -2.20 15.78 6.02
C LYS A 127 -3.02 15.55 4.75
N ASP A 128 -3.74 16.59 4.33
CA ASP A 128 -4.34 16.63 2.99
C ASP A 128 -3.25 16.90 1.93
N LEU A 129 -2.62 15.83 1.45
CA LEU A 129 -1.63 15.87 0.39
C LEU A 129 -2.27 16.11 -0.98
N SER A 130 -1.60 16.96 -1.76
CA SER A 130 -1.89 17.25 -3.17
C SER A 130 -0.63 17.72 -3.89
N GLY A 131 -0.68 17.74 -5.23
CA GLY A 131 0.40 18.24 -6.09
C GLY A 131 1.77 17.64 -5.75
N ALA A 132 2.79 18.48 -5.66
CA ALA A 132 4.17 18.06 -5.43
C ALA A 132 4.38 17.26 -4.12
N ASN A 133 3.59 17.53 -3.07
CA ASN A 133 3.71 16.79 -1.81
C ASN A 133 3.19 15.35 -1.94
N LEU A 134 2.07 15.17 -2.66
CA LEU A 134 1.56 13.84 -2.97
C LEU A 134 2.54 13.07 -3.87
N ASP A 135 3.07 13.74 -4.90
CA ASP A 135 4.07 13.12 -5.80
C ASP A 135 5.33 12.70 -5.05
N LYS A 136 5.79 13.50 -4.09
CA LYS A 136 6.93 13.15 -3.24
C LYS A 136 6.65 11.90 -2.40
N ALA A 137 5.46 11.82 -1.77
CA ALA A 137 5.06 10.67 -0.98
C ALA A 137 4.98 9.39 -1.83
N VAL A 138 4.27 9.46 -2.97
CA VAL A 138 4.14 8.35 -3.92
C VAL A 138 5.52 7.86 -4.38
N ASN A 139 6.40 8.77 -4.80
CA ASN A 139 7.73 8.39 -5.26
C ASN A 139 8.61 7.79 -4.16
N SER A 140 8.57 8.37 -2.96
CA SER A 140 9.37 7.90 -1.84
C SER A 140 8.98 6.48 -1.44
N VAL A 141 7.68 6.23 -1.27
CA VAL A 141 7.18 4.93 -0.81
C VAL A 141 7.34 3.87 -1.88
N LEU A 142 7.04 4.18 -3.15
CA LEU A 142 7.25 3.21 -4.23
C LEU A 142 8.74 2.89 -4.43
N ASN A 143 9.65 3.89 -4.34
CA ASN A 143 11.09 3.61 -4.40
C ASN A 143 11.54 2.68 -3.27
N GLU A 144 11.03 2.89 -2.06
CA GLU A 144 11.35 2.04 -0.92
C GLU A 144 10.81 0.62 -1.11
N ALA A 145 9.53 0.47 -1.44
CA ALA A 145 8.88 -0.81 -1.72
C ALA A 145 9.62 -1.60 -2.82
N GLU A 146 9.90 -0.94 -3.94
CA GLU A 146 10.63 -1.50 -5.07
C GLU A 146 12.08 -1.87 -4.71
N SER A 147 12.67 -1.24 -3.70
CA SER A 147 14.02 -1.56 -3.23
C SER A 147 14.10 -2.90 -2.51
N PHE A 148 12.97 -3.43 -2.05
CA PHE A 148 12.90 -4.73 -1.37
C PHE A 148 12.87 -5.91 -2.35
N PHE A 149 12.65 -5.66 -3.64
CA PHE A 149 12.78 -6.72 -4.65
C PHE A 149 14.24 -7.12 -4.88
N LYS A 150 14.44 -8.41 -5.17
CA LYS A 150 15.74 -9.01 -5.50
C LYS A 150 16.16 -8.75 -6.95
#